data_AF-A0A837IH37-F1
#
_entry.id   AF-A0A837IH37-F1
#
_cell.length_a   1.000
_cell.length_b   1.000
_cell.length_c   1.000
_cell.angle_alpha   90.00
_cell.angle_beta   90.00
_cell.angle_gamma   90.00
#
_symmetry.space_group_name_H-M   'P 1'
#
loop_
_entity.id
_entity.type
_entity.pdbx_description
1 polymer ?
#
loop_
_entity_poly.entity_id
_entity_poly.type
_entity_poly.pdbx_seq_one_letter_code
_entity_poly.pdbx_strand_id
1 'polypeptide(L)'
;MSNVIWVDEKDNILGEIPREKAHREGLLHRISVIYLINEKGEILVNLRAKDGHLDHSSAGHVDVGETYLEAAKRELNEELGVSGTELLDIGGVCCGHRY
;
A
#
# COMPACT_ATOMS: atom_id res chain seq x y z
N MET A 1 -8.73 -2.46 15.77
CA MET A 1 -8.12 -1.24 15.21
C MET A 1 -6.64 -1.51 15.08
N SER A 2 -6.10 -1.62 13.86
CA SER A 2 -4.68 -1.85 13.63
C SER A 2 -3.89 -0.53 13.67
N ASN A 3 -2.64 -0.63 14.10
CA ASN A 3 -1.67 0.46 14.03
C ASN A 3 -0.93 0.40 12.68
N VAL A 4 -0.49 1.56 12.21
CA VAL A 4 0.35 1.71 11.02
C VAL A 4 1.67 2.37 11.40
N ILE A 5 2.69 2.18 10.57
CA ILE A 5 4.00 2.81 10.76
C ILE A 5 3.91 4.29 10.40
N TRP A 6 4.11 5.17 11.38
CA TRP A 6 4.17 6.63 11.21
C TRP A 6 5.57 7.03 10.77
N VAL A 7 5.67 7.83 9.71
CA VAL A 7 6.95 8.23 9.12
C VAL A 7 7.02 9.73 8.82
N ASP A 8 8.23 10.23 8.59
CA ASP A 8 8.46 11.56 8.00
C ASP A 8 8.57 11.50 6.46
N GLU A 9 8.81 12.65 5.82
CA GLU A 9 8.95 12.76 4.35
C GLU A 9 10.15 11.98 3.77
N LYS A 10 11.09 11.54 4.62
CA LYS A 10 12.28 10.78 4.24
C LYS A 10 12.14 9.30 4.58
N ASP A 11 10.93 8.85 4.89
CA ASP A 11 10.61 7.48 5.32
C ASP A 11 11.33 7.06 6.62
N ASN A 12 11.70 8.02 7.49
CA ASN A 12 12.20 7.68 8.82
C ASN A 12 11.02 7.34 9.73
N ILE A 13 11.13 6.23 10.46
CA ILE A 13 10.10 5.78 11.41
C ILE A 13 10.06 6.73 12.61
N LEU A 14 8.90 7.33 12.85
CA LEU A 14 8.62 8.20 13.99
C LEU A 14 7.90 7.43 15.13
N GLY A 15 7.29 6.29 14.79
CA GLY A 15 6.62 5.40 15.73
C GLY A 15 5.43 4.69 15.09
N GLU A 16 4.46 4.35 15.92
CA GLU A 16 3.24 3.67 15.50
C GLU A 16 2.02 4.52 15.89
N ILE A 17 1.03 4.59 15.02
CA ILE A 17 -0.21 5.32 15.27
C ILE A 17 -1.43 4.50 14.84
N PRO A 18 -2.60 4.68 15.48
CA PRO A 18 -3.82 4.07 14.99
C PRO A 18 -4.10 4.50 13.54
N ARG A 19 -4.50 3.55 12.68
CA ARG A 19 -4.83 3.83 11.27
C ARG A 19 -5.84 4.97 11.11
N GLU A 20 -6.89 4.98 11.93
CA GLU A 20 -7.90 6.06 11.91
C GLU A 20 -7.29 7.43 12.24
N LYS A 21 -6.32 7.49 13.15
CA LYS A 21 -5.61 8.72 13.48
C LYS A 21 -4.80 9.21 12.28
N ALA A 22 -4.06 8.30 11.63
CA ALA A 22 -3.27 8.62 10.45
C ALA A 22 -4.14 9.25 9.34
N HIS A 23 -5.31 8.66 9.06
CA HIS A 23 -6.23 9.15 8.04
C HIS A 23 -6.91 10.45 8.43
N ARG A 24 -7.37 10.58 9.69
CA ARG A 24 -8.07 11.78 10.17
C ARG A 24 -7.16 13.01 10.23
N GLU A 25 -5.89 12.83 10.61
CA GLU A 25 -4.93 13.91 10.81
C GLU A 25 -3.99 14.10 9.60
N GLY A 26 -4.12 13.29 8.54
CA GLY A 26 -3.28 13.37 7.35
C GLY A 26 -1.81 13.05 7.60
N LEU A 27 -1.52 12.21 8.60
CA LEU A 27 -0.15 11.84 8.97
C LEU A 27 0.42 10.85 7.95
N LEU A 28 1.67 11.07 7.55
CA LEU A 28 2.38 10.18 6.62
C LEU A 28 2.54 8.79 7.25
N HIS A 29 2.17 7.77 6.49
CA HIS A 29 2.26 6.38 6.91
C HIS A 29 2.58 5.51 5.71
N ARG A 30 3.19 4.35 5.96
CA ARG A 30 3.62 3.44 4.90
C ARG A 30 2.46 2.70 4.28
N ILE A 31 2.48 2.60 2.96
CA ILE A 31 1.60 1.75 2.16
C ILE A 31 2.44 0.95 1.16
N SER A 32 1.96 -0.24 0.80
CA SER A 32 2.44 -1.00 -0.35
C SER A 32 1.47 -0.81 -1.51
N VAL A 33 2.01 -0.73 -2.72
CA VAL A 33 1.24 -0.57 -3.96
C VAL A 33 1.78 -1.57 -4.97
N ILE A 34 0.90 -2.34 -5.59
CA ILE A 34 1.23 -3.43 -6.49
C ILE A 34 0.58 -3.19 -7.83
N TYR A 35 1.36 -3.38 -8.90
CA TYR A 35 0.88 -3.43 -10.27
C TYR A 35 1.16 -4.80 -10.86
N LEU A 36 0.11 -5.50 -11.27
CA LEU A 36 0.22 -6.73 -12.05
C LEU A 36 0.20 -6.38 -13.52
N ILE A 37 1.23 -6.86 -14.22
CA ILE A 37 1.39 -6.69 -15.67
C ILE A 37 1.29 -8.07 -16.30
N ASN A 38 0.40 -8.23 -17.27
CA ASN A 38 0.27 -9.50 -18.01
C ASN A 38 1.31 -9.60 -19.14
N GLU A 39 1.36 -10.74 -19.82
CA GLU A 39 2.31 -11.00 -20.92
C GLU A 39 2.16 -10.03 -22.11
N LYS A 40 1.03 -9.31 -22.21
CA LYS A 40 0.78 -8.30 -23.24
C LYS A 40 1.22 -6.90 -22.82
N GLY A 41 1.73 -6.72 -21.60
CA GLY A 41 2.10 -5.42 -21.06
C GLY A 41 0.92 -4.61 -20.52
N GLU A 42 -0.25 -5.22 -20.30
CA GLU A 42 -1.44 -4.55 -19.76
C GLU A 42 -1.42 -4.59 -18.23
N ILE A 43 -1.84 -3.49 -17.60
CA ILE A 43 -1.95 -3.37 -16.14
C ILE A 43 -3.35 -3.79 -15.70
N LEU A 44 -3.43 -4.67 -14.69
CA LEU A 44 -4.67 -4.92 -13.99
C LEU A 44 -5.03 -3.70 -13.13
N VAL A 45 -6.16 -3.05 -13.39
CA VAL A 45 -6.71 -2.01 -12.51
C VAL A 45 -7.88 -2.59 -11.72
N ASN A 46 -7.98 -2.23 -10.44
CA ASN A 46 -9.07 -2.69 -9.60
C ASN A 46 -10.20 -1.64 -9.58
N LEU A 47 -11.46 -2.11 -9.54
CA LEU A 47 -12.63 -1.24 -9.40
C LEU A 47 -13.05 -1.24 -7.93
N ARG A 48 -12.87 -0.12 -7.24
CA ARG A 48 -13.17 -0.06 -5.80
C ARG A 48 -14.65 -0.28 -5.53
N ALA A 49 -14.95 -1.28 -4.70
CA ALA A 49 -16.32 -1.58 -4.27
C ALA A 49 -16.99 -0.39 -3.54
N LYS A 50 -16.20 0.48 -2.88
CA LYS A 50 -16.72 1.60 -2.09
C LYS A 50 -17.35 2.70 -2.95
N ASP A 51 -16.72 3.05 -4.07
CA ASP A 51 -17.08 4.26 -4.84
C ASP A 51 -16.98 4.10 -6.37
N GLY A 52 -16.58 2.94 -6.87
CA GLY A 52 -16.47 2.67 -8.31
C GLY A 52 -15.34 3.42 -9.01
N HIS A 53 -14.38 3.98 -8.25
CA HIS A 53 -13.17 4.52 -8.86
C HIS A 53 -12.19 3.40 -9.22
N LEU A 54 -11.40 3.64 -10.27
CA LEU A 54 -10.27 2.79 -10.62
C LEU A 54 -9.12 3.04 -9.64
N ASP A 55 -8.46 1.96 -9.25
CA ASP A 55 -7.33 1.96 -8.33
C ASP A 55 -6.22 1.03 -8.86
N HIS A 56 -5.13 0.93 -8.09
CA HIS A 56 -4.01 0.01 -8.32
C HIS A 56 -4.48 -1.45 -8.45
N SER A 57 -3.61 -2.36 -8.90
CA SER A 57 -3.96 -3.79 -8.92
C SER A 57 -4.29 -4.28 -7.52
N SER A 58 -3.42 -3.92 -6.56
CA SER A 58 -3.64 -4.09 -5.14
C SER A 58 -2.86 -3.03 -4.37
N ALA A 59 -3.35 -2.60 -3.21
CA ALA A 59 -2.63 -1.68 -2.34
C ALA A 59 -3.15 -1.76 -0.91
N GLY A 60 -2.28 -1.52 0.06
CA GLY A 60 -2.69 -1.47 1.45
C GLY A 60 -1.62 -1.02 2.41
N HIS A 61 -1.97 -0.99 3.69
CA HIS A 61 -1.12 -0.49 4.76
C HIS A 61 0.05 -1.44 5.02
N VAL A 62 1.22 -0.89 5.34
CA VAL A 62 2.29 -1.68 5.95
C VAL A 62 2.05 -1.67 7.46
N ASP A 63 1.73 -2.86 7.99
CA ASP A 63 1.44 -3.02 9.40
C ASP A 63 2.72 -3.02 10.24
N VAL A 64 2.55 -2.86 11.56
CA VAL A 64 3.67 -2.85 12.50
C VAL A 64 4.40 -4.20 12.47
N GLY A 65 5.72 -4.15 12.27
CA GLY A 65 6.57 -5.34 12.18
C GLY A 65 6.63 -5.96 10.79
N GLU A 66 5.95 -5.36 9.81
CA GLU A 66 5.92 -5.82 8.42
C GLU A 66 6.90 -5.01 7.55
N THR A 67 7.57 -5.68 6.62
CA THR A 67 8.29 -5.03 5.52
C THR A 67 7.33 -4.66 4.39
N TYR A 68 7.72 -3.73 3.51
CA TYR A 68 6.91 -3.41 2.31
C TYR A 68 6.59 -4.65 1.46
N LEU A 69 7.54 -5.58 1.33
CA LEU A 69 7.37 -6.79 0.53
C LEU A 69 6.38 -7.78 1.18
N GLU A 70 6.42 -7.92 2.51
CA GLU A 70 5.46 -8.75 3.24
C GLU A 70 4.04 -8.18 3.11
N ALA A 71 3.89 -6.87 3.31
CA ALA A 71 2.64 -6.16 3.12
C ALA A 71 2.12 -6.36 1.69
N ALA A 72 2.99 -6.18 0.69
CA ALA A 72 2.60 -6.33 -0.70
C ALA A 72 2.10 -7.74 -1.03
N LYS A 73 2.75 -8.79 -0.48
CA LYS A 73 2.32 -10.17 -0.68
C LYS A 73 1.00 -10.47 0.04
N ARG A 74 0.81 -9.94 1.24
CA ARG A 74 -0.43 -10.10 2.02
C ARG A 74 -1.60 -9.43 1.33
N GLU A 75 -1.49 -8.14 1.02
CA GLU A 75 -2.55 -7.37 0.35
C GLU A 75 -2.92 -7.98 -1.01
N LEU A 76 -1.92 -8.38 -1.80
CA LEU A 76 -2.15 -9.03 -3.08
C LEU A 76 -2.93 -10.36 -2.94
N ASN A 77 -2.66 -11.11 -1.86
CA ASN A 77 -3.38 -12.34 -1.57
C ASN A 77 -4.80 -12.08 -1.06
N GLU A 78 -4.97 -11.10 -0.17
CA GLU A 78 -6.26 -10.74 0.42
C GLU A 78 -7.22 -10.16 -0.62
N GLU A 79 -6.75 -9.30 -1.52
CA GLU A 79 -7.59 -8.62 -2.50
C GLU A 79 -7.83 -9.44 -3.78
N LEU A 80 -6.80 -10.17 -4.26
CA LEU A 80 -6.85 -10.85 -5.56
C LEU A 80 -6.64 -12.38 -5.48
N GLY A 81 -6.34 -12.93 -4.31
CA GLY A 81 -6.03 -14.37 -4.15
C GLY A 81 -4.72 -14.80 -4.80
N VAL A 82 -3.87 -13.86 -5.24
CA VAL A 82 -2.61 -14.17 -5.91
C VAL A 82 -1.52 -14.43 -4.87
N SER A 83 -0.75 -15.49 -5.06
CA SER A 83 0.38 -15.86 -4.19
C SER A 83 1.44 -16.63 -4.99
N GLY A 84 2.65 -16.74 -4.44
CA GLY A 84 3.75 -17.48 -5.08
C GLY A 84 4.41 -16.77 -6.27
N THR A 85 4.00 -15.55 -6.58
CA THR A 85 4.61 -14.70 -7.61
C THR A 85 5.76 -13.89 -7.03
N GLU A 86 6.84 -13.75 -7.80
CA GLU A 86 7.95 -12.84 -7.47
C GLU A 86 7.51 -11.38 -7.68
N LEU A 87 7.73 -10.54 -6.67
CA LEU A 87 7.46 -9.10 -6.74
C LEU A 87 8.78 -8.37 -6.90
N LEU A 88 8.87 -7.52 -7.92
CA LEU A 88 9.99 -6.64 -8.15
C LEU A 88 9.75 -5.30 -7.45
N ASP A 89 10.66 -4.90 -6.56
CA ASP A 89 10.66 -3.56 -5.99
C ASP A 89 11.12 -2.54 -7.04
N ILE A 90 10.28 -1.55 -7.31
CA ILE A 90 10.54 -0.47 -8.26
C ILE A 90 10.81 0.88 -7.57
N GLY A 91 10.84 0.90 -6.23
CA GLY A 91 11.06 2.08 -5.41
C GLY A 91 9.79 2.64 -4.77
N GLY A 92 9.96 3.74 -4.02
CA GLY A 92 8.89 4.38 -3.27
C GLY A 92 8.83 5.89 -3.51
N VAL A 93 7.65 6.47 -3.26
CA VAL A 93 7.41 7.91 -3.35
C VAL A 93 6.64 8.40 -2.13
N CYS A 94 7.02 9.57 -1.59
CA CYS A 94 6.26 10.23 -0.54
C CYS A 94 5.12 11.05 -1.18
N CYS A 95 3.90 10.52 -1.13
CA CYS A 95 2.71 11.25 -1.56
C CYS A 95 2.13 12.06 -0.39
N GLY A 96 2.75 13.19 -0.06
CA GLY A 96 2.14 14.19 0.83
C GLY A 96 1.03 14.94 0.08
N HIS A 97 -0.09 15.23 0.76
CA HIS A 97 -1.19 16.06 0.25
C HIS A 97 -0.70 17.50 -0.06
N ARG A 98 0.06 17.68 -1.14
CA ARG A 98 0.44 18.98 -1.69
C ARG A 98 -0.19 19.13 -3.08
N TYR A 99 -1.48 19.44 -3.09
CA TYR A 99 -2.12 20.19 -4.17
C TYR A 99 -2.88 21.36 -3.54
#